data_AF-A0A2D4HA89-F1
#
_entry.id   AF-A0A2D4HA89-F1
#
_cell.length_a   1.000
_cell.length_b   1.000
_cell.length_c   1.000
_cell.angle_alpha   90.00
_cell.angle_beta   90.00
_cell.angle_gamma   90.00
#
_symmetry.space_group_name_H-M   'P 1'
#
loop_
_entity.id
_entity.type
_entity.pdbx_description
1 polymer ?
#
loop_
_entity_poly.entity_id
_entity_poly.type
_entity_poly.pdbx_seq_one_letter_code
_entity_poly.pdbx_strand_id
1 'polypeptide(L)'
;ADINELKEEMGKLKGEMKADISKLDEKIGTIQQALEKNELTIKQVEKRTEQTKKNLERVDEHLKTVSKEMEDSLVYLEMDKAATYLRFQNIVESKEEDLEHVMAEILVEVLERDKDEILKELD
;
A
#
# COMPACT_ATOMS: atom_id res chain seq x y z
N ALA A 1 56.64 27.00 -53.45
CA ALA A 1 55.50 26.06 -53.49
C ALA A 1 54.82 26.00 -52.12
N ASP A 2 55.64 25.89 -51.07
CA ASP A 2 55.24 25.59 -49.69
C ASP A 2 54.24 26.57 -49.05
N ILE A 3 54.30 27.87 -49.36
CA ILE A 3 53.37 28.86 -48.78
C ILE A 3 51.94 28.69 -49.32
N ASN A 4 51.78 28.30 -50.58
CA ASN A 4 50.45 28.12 -51.18
C ASN A 4 49.78 26.83 -50.69
N GLU A 5 50.58 25.77 -50.52
CA GLU A 5 50.13 24.49 -49.97
C GLU A 5 49.69 24.65 -48.50
N LEU A 6 50.50 25.33 -47.67
CA LEU A 6 50.15 25.62 -46.28
C LEU A 6 48.88 26.47 -46.16
N LYS A 7 48.67 27.42 -47.08
CA LYS A 7 47.44 28.23 -47.12
C LYS A 7 46.21 27.40 -47.49
N GLU A 8 46.35 26.41 -48.36
CA GLU A 8 45.27 25.49 -48.73
C GLU A 8 44.90 24.56 -47.57
N GLU A 9 45.90 23.97 -46.90
CA GLU A 9 45.70 23.14 -45.71
C GLU A 9 45.02 23.91 -44.57
N MET A 10 45.48 25.14 -44.30
CA MET A 10 44.81 26.03 -43.34
C MET A 10 43.35 26.33 -43.72
N GLY A 11 43.07 26.47 -45.02
CA GLY A 11 41.72 26.66 -45.54
C GLY A 11 40.82 25.45 -45.26
N LYS A 12 41.33 24.23 -45.50
CA LYS A 12 40.63 22.97 -45.21
C LYS A 12 40.37 22.81 -43.72
N LEU A 13 41.39 22.97 -42.89
CA LEU A 13 41.28 22.91 -41.43
C LEU A 13 40.22 23.88 -40.90
N LYS A 14 40.21 25.13 -41.40
CA LYS A 14 39.20 26.12 -41.01
C LYS A 14 37.78 25.71 -41.42
N GLY A 15 37.63 25.05 -42.57
CA GLY A 15 36.36 24.50 -43.03
C GLY A 15 35.86 23.36 -42.14
N GLU A 16 36.74 22.42 -41.81
CA GLU A 16 36.46 21.30 -40.89
C GLU A 16 36.07 21.81 -39.50
N MET A 17 36.84 22.75 -38.94
CA MET A 17 36.52 23.37 -37.65
C MET A 17 35.13 24.01 -37.64
N LYS A 18 34.75 24.73 -38.72
CA LYS A 18 33.40 25.31 -38.82
C LYS A 18 32.31 24.24 -38.85
N ALA A 19 32.52 23.15 -39.60
CA ALA A 19 31.57 22.06 -39.67
C ALA A 19 31.41 21.37 -38.32
N ASP A 20 32.49 21.17 -37.58
CA ASP A 20 32.45 20.57 -36.24
C ASP A 20 31.79 21.48 -35.22
N ILE A 21 32.03 22.81 -35.29
CA ILE A 21 31.31 23.79 -34.47
C ILE A 21 29.80 23.71 -34.73
N SER A 22 29.37 23.69 -36.00
CA SER A 22 27.95 23.57 -36.33
C SER A 22 27.31 22.27 -35.80
N LYS A 23 28.03 21.14 -35.90
CA LYS A 23 27.55 19.86 -35.32
C LYS A 23 27.47 19.91 -33.80
N LEU A 24 28.40 20.60 -33.14
CA LEU A 24 28.36 20.79 -31.70
C LEU A 24 27.17 21.65 -31.29
N ASP A 25 26.90 22.74 -32.01
CA ASP A 25 25.74 23.61 -31.76
C ASP A 25 24.41 22.84 -31.87
N GLU A 26 24.25 22.00 -32.89
CA GLU A 26 23.07 21.13 -33.05
C GLU A 26 22.90 20.15 -31.89
N LYS A 27 24.00 19.52 -31.45
CA LYS A 27 23.98 18.60 -30.30
C LYS A 27 23.65 19.34 -29.00
N ILE A 28 24.20 20.53 -28.80
CA ILE A 28 23.91 21.38 -27.64
C ILE A 28 22.42 21.74 -27.61
N GLY A 29 21.86 22.16 -28.75
CA GLY A 29 20.42 22.47 -28.85
C GLY A 29 19.54 21.26 -28.52
N THR A 30 19.91 20.07 -29.01
CA THR A 30 19.19 18.82 -28.69
C THR A 30 19.25 18.50 -27.19
N ILE A 31 20.41 18.70 -26.55
CA ILE A 31 20.59 18.47 -25.12
C ILE A 31 19.74 19.47 -24.30
N GLN A 32 19.72 20.75 -24.68
CA GLN A 32 18.92 21.77 -24.00
C GLN A 32 17.42 21.42 -24.02
N GLN A 33 16.89 21.02 -25.19
CA GLN A 33 15.50 20.58 -25.30
C GLN A 33 15.20 19.36 -24.42
N ALA A 34 16.11 18.38 -24.37
CA ALA A 34 15.95 17.20 -23.52
C ALA A 34 15.96 17.57 -22.03
N LEU A 35 16.83 18.51 -21.61
CA LEU A 35 16.90 18.99 -20.23
C LEU A 35 15.60 19.69 -19.81
N GLU A 36 15.06 20.60 -20.63
CA GLU A 36 13.80 21.28 -20.34
C GLU A 36 12.64 20.28 -20.20
N LYS A 37 12.56 19.29 -21.11
CA LYS A 37 11.54 18.24 -21.05
C LYS A 37 11.67 17.39 -19.78
N ASN A 38 12.89 17.04 -19.39
CA ASN A 38 13.14 16.28 -18.18
C ASN A 38 12.78 17.07 -16.92
N GLU A 39 13.10 18.37 -16.87
CA GLU A 39 12.74 19.25 -15.75
C GLU A 39 11.22 19.30 -15.54
N LEU A 40 10.44 19.47 -16.63
CA LEU A 40 8.98 19.44 -16.56
C LEU A 40 8.45 18.10 -16.06
N THR A 41 9.04 17.00 -16.54
CA THR A 41 8.64 15.65 -16.14
C THR A 41 8.92 15.41 -14.65
N ILE A 42 10.09 15.84 -14.16
CA ILE A 42 10.46 15.72 -12.75
C ILE A 42 9.46 16.48 -11.87
N LYS A 43 9.14 17.74 -12.20
CA LYS A 43 8.15 18.54 -11.45
C LYS A 43 6.77 17.86 -11.39
N GLN A 44 6.34 17.23 -12.47
CA GLN A 44 5.08 16.47 -12.49
C GLN A 44 5.14 15.22 -11.60
N VAL A 45 6.26 14.49 -11.63
CA VAL A 45 6.48 13.31 -10.78
C VAL A 45 6.53 13.70 -9.30
N GLU A 46 7.21 14.79 -8.95
CA GLU A 46 7.26 15.32 -7.58
C GLU A 46 5.86 15.65 -7.06
N LYS A 47 5.05 16.37 -7.85
CA LYS A 47 3.67 16.71 -7.48
C LYS A 47 2.81 15.46 -7.26
N ARG A 48 2.93 14.46 -8.15
CA ARG A 48 2.20 13.19 -8.02
C ARG A 48 2.65 12.40 -6.79
N THR A 49 3.96 12.39 -6.52
CA THR A 49 4.55 11.72 -5.36
C THR A 49 4.05 12.33 -4.06
N GLU A 50 4.06 13.66 -3.97
CA GLU A 50 3.56 14.39 -2.80
C GLU A 50 2.06 14.12 -2.55
N GLN A 51 1.24 14.14 -3.60
CA GLN A 51 -0.18 13.79 -3.45
C GLN A 51 -0.39 12.34 -3.01
N THR A 52 0.41 11.42 -3.54
CA THR A 52 0.35 9.99 -3.18
C THR A 52 0.73 9.80 -1.72
N LYS A 53 1.76 10.49 -1.24
CA LYS A 53 2.18 10.47 0.16
C LYS A 53 1.07 10.92 1.10
N LYS A 54 0.42 12.05 0.81
CA LYS A 54 -0.73 12.55 1.60
C LYS A 54 -1.90 11.57 1.62
N ASN A 55 -2.20 10.94 0.48
CA ASN A 55 -3.25 9.94 0.43
C ASN A 55 -2.90 8.71 1.28
N LEU A 56 -1.63 8.29 1.28
CA LEU A 56 -1.16 7.16 2.07
C LEU A 56 -1.23 7.45 3.57
N GLU A 57 -0.83 8.65 4.01
CA GLU A 57 -0.96 9.10 5.40
C GLU A 57 -2.42 9.05 5.87
N ARG A 58 -3.36 9.53 5.04
CA ARG A 58 -4.80 9.48 5.35
C ARG A 58 -5.33 8.04 5.44
N VAL A 59 -4.86 7.14 4.58
CA VAL A 59 -5.25 5.71 4.62
C VAL A 59 -4.72 5.05 5.89
N ASP A 60 -3.47 5.34 6.29
CA ASP A 60 -2.88 4.82 7.53
C ASP A 60 -3.67 5.27 8.77
N GLU A 61 -4.03 6.55 8.85
CA GLU A 61 -4.88 7.08 9.92
C GLU A 61 -6.25 6.39 9.96
N HIS A 62 -6.89 6.21 8.79
CA HIS A 62 -8.19 5.55 8.73
C HIS A 62 -8.11 4.08 9.17
N LEU A 63 -7.06 3.35 8.76
CA LEU A 63 -6.85 1.96 9.15
C LEU A 63 -6.65 1.82 10.66
N LYS A 64 -5.90 2.73 11.30
CA LYS A 64 -5.74 2.75 12.76
C LYS A 64 -7.08 2.92 13.48
N THR A 65 -7.92 3.84 13.00
CA THR A 65 -9.25 4.06 13.56
C THR A 65 -10.13 2.83 13.40
N VAL A 66 -10.24 2.27 12.20
CA VAL A 66 -11.07 1.08 11.94
C VAL A 66 -10.59 -0.12 12.75
N SER A 67 -9.27 -0.31 12.87
CA SER A 67 -8.70 -1.40 13.67
C SER A 67 -9.10 -1.27 15.15
N LYS A 68 -9.08 -0.04 15.69
CA LYS A 68 -9.47 0.20 17.07
C LYS A 68 -10.98 -0.01 17.27
N GLU A 69 -11.82 0.51 16.38
CA GLU A 69 -13.27 0.32 16.44
C GLU A 69 -13.65 -1.16 16.36
N MET A 70 -12.93 -1.93 15.54
CA MET A 70 -13.09 -3.38 15.44
C MET A 70 -12.68 -4.11 16.72
N GLU A 71 -11.54 -3.73 17.32
CA GLU A 71 -11.07 -4.29 18.60
C GLU A 71 -12.09 -3.99 19.72
N ASP A 72 -12.55 -2.75 19.83
CA ASP A 72 -13.55 -2.34 20.81
C ASP A 72 -14.86 -3.14 20.62
N SER A 73 -15.32 -3.30 19.37
CA SER A 73 -16.52 -4.10 19.05
C SER A 73 -16.38 -5.57 19.41
N LEU A 74 -15.21 -6.16 19.17
CA LEU A 74 -14.91 -7.55 19.54
C LEU A 74 -14.94 -7.72 21.07
N VAL A 75 -14.33 -6.79 21.80
CA VAL A 75 -14.37 -6.79 23.27
C VAL A 75 -15.82 -6.72 23.77
N TYR A 76 -16.65 -5.84 23.21
CA TYR A 76 -18.06 -5.76 23.61
C TYR A 76 -18.83 -7.07 23.35
N LEU A 77 -18.60 -7.73 22.21
CA LEU A 77 -19.24 -9.00 21.89
C LEU A 77 -18.81 -10.12 22.84
N GLU A 78 -17.52 -10.22 23.16
CA GLU A 78 -17.01 -11.21 24.12
C GLU A 78 -17.53 -10.94 25.54
N MET A 79 -17.65 -9.68 25.94
CA MET A 79 -18.27 -9.30 27.22
C MET A 79 -19.76 -9.69 27.28
N ASP A 80 -20.53 -9.42 26.23
CA ASP A 80 -21.96 -9.76 26.17
C ASP A 80 -22.18 -11.29 26.14
N LYS A 81 -21.33 -12.00 25.39
CA LYS A 81 -21.26 -13.46 25.40
C LYS A 81 -21.02 -13.96 26.82
N ALA A 82 -19.94 -13.53 27.47
CA ALA A 82 -19.61 -13.95 28.83
C ALA A 82 -20.74 -13.65 29.84
N ALA A 83 -21.36 -12.46 29.74
CA ALA A 83 -22.50 -12.10 30.58
C ALA A 83 -23.71 -13.02 30.36
N THR A 84 -23.98 -13.41 29.11
CA THR A 84 -25.05 -14.34 28.76
C THR A 84 -24.76 -15.75 29.28
N TYR A 85 -23.54 -16.25 29.09
CA TYR A 85 -23.12 -17.56 29.62
C TYR A 85 -23.26 -17.62 31.15
N LEU A 86 -22.81 -16.58 31.87
CA LEU A 86 -22.95 -16.52 33.33
C LEU A 86 -24.41 -16.53 33.79
N ARG A 87 -25.28 -15.80 33.10
CA ARG A 87 -26.73 -15.82 33.40
C ARG A 87 -27.33 -17.20 33.17
N PHE A 88 -26.93 -17.86 32.08
CA PHE A 88 -27.42 -19.19 31.76
C PHE A 88 -26.92 -20.24 32.75
N GLN A 89 -25.63 -20.19 33.10
CA GLN A 89 -25.02 -21.00 34.15
C GLN A 89 -25.78 -20.88 35.47
N ASN A 90 -26.05 -19.65 35.93
CA ASN A 90 -26.81 -19.44 37.17
C ASN A 90 -28.20 -20.11 37.14
N ILE A 91 -28.87 -20.14 35.98
CA ILE A 91 -30.17 -20.79 35.80
C ILE A 91 -30.03 -22.32 35.83
N VAL A 92 -29.07 -22.86 35.08
CA VAL A 92 -28.81 -24.30 34.99
C VAL A 92 -28.38 -24.86 36.35
N GLU A 93 -27.48 -24.17 37.05
CA GLU A 93 -27.06 -24.53 38.42
C GLU A 93 -28.24 -24.51 39.40
N SER A 94 -29.17 -23.54 39.27
CA SER A 94 -30.38 -23.50 40.11
C SER A 94 -31.33 -24.67 39.87
N LYS A 95 -31.20 -25.37 38.74
CA LYS A 95 -31.97 -26.55 38.36
C LYS A 95 -31.20 -27.86 38.55
N GLU A 96 -29.95 -27.79 39.03
CA GLU A 96 -29.05 -28.94 39.15
C GLU A 96 -28.78 -29.66 37.81
N GLU A 97 -28.82 -28.93 36.70
CA GLU A 97 -28.51 -29.45 35.36
C GLU A 97 -27.02 -29.24 35.00
N ASP A 98 -26.50 -30.00 34.03
CA ASP A 98 -25.14 -29.82 33.52
C ASP A 98 -25.13 -28.78 32.38
N LEU A 99 -24.39 -27.69 32.56
CA LEU A 99 -24.38 -26.55 31.63
C LEU A 99 -23.89 -26.95 30.23
N GLU A 100 -22.80 -27.72 30.17
CA GLU A 100 -22.18 -28.14 28.90
C GLU A 100 -23.13 -29.02 28.09
N HIS A 101 -23.81 -29.98 28.72
CA HIS A 101 -24.79 -30.84 28.07
C HIS A 101 -26.01 -30.07 27.57
N VAL A 102 -26.55 -29.16 28.39
CA VAL A 102 -27.71 -28.36 28.01
C VAL A 102 -27.35 -27.42 26.84
N MET A 103 -26.18 -26.78 26.88
CA MET A 103 -25.69 -25.94 25.79
C MET A 103 -25.49 -26.74 24.50
N ALA A 104 -24.87 -27.92 24.58
CA ALA A 104 -24.67 -28.78 23.42
C ALA A 104 -26.00 -29.23 22.81
N GLU A 105 -27.00 -29.57 23.62
CA GLU A 105 -28.35 -29.93 23.12
C GLU A 105 -29.04 -28.80 22.38
N ILE A 106 -28.98 -27.57 22.90
CA ILE A 106 -29.53 -26.38 22.22
C ILE A 106 -28.77 -26.14 20.90
N LEU A 107 -27.44 -26.24 20.93
CA LEU A 107 -26.59 -25.96 19.78
C LEU A 107 -26.72 -27.02 18.67
N VAL A 108 -27.01 -28.28 18.99
CA VAL A 108 -27.29 -29.32 17.98
C VAL A 108 -28.46 -28.92 17.09
N GLU A 109 -29.55 -28.41 17.68
CA GLU A 109 -30.72 -27.98 16.92
C GLU A 109 -30.45 -26.73 16.07
N VAL A 110 -29.70 -25.77 16.61
CA VAL A 110 -29.42 -24.49 15.93
C VAL A 110 -28.36 -24.63 14.84
N LEU A 111 -27.29 -25.40 15.11
CA LEU A 111 -26.15 -25.54 14.20
C LEU A 111 -26.29 -26.72 13.24
N GLU A 112 -27.27 -27.60 13.46
CA GLU A 112 -27.42 -28.86 12.71
C GLU A 112 -26.13 -29.70 12.70
N ARG A 113 -25.41 -29.69 13.83
CA ARG A 113 -24.11 -30.37 14.02
C ARG A 113 -24.22 -31.50 15.03
N ASP A 114 -23.25 -32.42 14.98
CA ASP A 114 -23.13 -33.51 15.93
C ASP A 114 -22.80 -32.99 17.35
N LYS A 115 -23.44 -33.60 18.36
CA LYS A 115 -23.31 -33.18 19.77
C LYS A 115 -21.89 -33.38 20.29
N ASP A 116 -21.23 -34.47 19.92
CA ASP A 116 -19.88 -34.80 20.42
C ASP A 116 -18.82 -33.89 19.79
N GLU A 117 -19.05 -33.37 18.59
CA GLU A 117 -18.21 -32.32 18.00
C GLU A 117 -18.34 -30.99 18.74
N ILE A 118 -19.59 -30.59 19.06
CA ILE A 118 -19.86 -29.36 19.80
C ILE A 118 -19.24 -29.43 21.20
N LEU A 119 -19.39 -30.56 21.91
CA LEU A 119 -18.84 -30.73 23.25
C LEU A 119 -17.32 -30.57 23.29
N LYS A 120 -16.59 -31.06 22.28
CA LYS A 120 -15.12 -30.88 22.18
C LYS A 120 -14.67 -29.43 21.98
N GLU A 121 -15.55 -28.58 21.46
CA GLU A 121 -15.29 -27.15 21.27
C GLU A 121 -15.64 -26.32 22.51
N LEU A 122 -16.44 -26.88 23.42
CA LEU A 122 -16.83 -26.26 24.69
C LEU A 122 -15.82 -26.56 25.81
N ASP A 123 -15.14 -27.72 25.75
CA ASP A 123 -14.02 -28.17 26.60
C ASP A 123 -12.74 -27.33 26.41
#